data_AF-V6HT34-F1
#
_entry.id   AF-V6HT34-F1
#
_cell.length_a   1.000
_cell.length_b   1.000
_cell.length_c   1.000
_cell.angle_alpha   90.00
_cell.angle_beta   90.00
_cell.angle_gamma   90.00
#
_symmetry.space_group_name_H-M   'P 1'
#
loop_
_entity.id
_entity.type
_entity.pdbx_description
1 polymer ?
#
loop_
_entity_poly.entity_id
_entity_poly.type
_entity_poly.pdbx_seq_one_letter_code
_entity_poly.pdbx_strand_id
1 'polypeptide(L)'
;MKIRIAHPVWDWVLSAVFLIGFPAAVLLSLNYPNVILQQGTAHRIFYFHVPVAWVALYGPIFSLVFAVLYLIRKESKWDLLSFSANQIALLFAVGVIFSGRIWALSAWGVPWDKTDARLQSFTVLFISLIAYFVFRILITDASKKKYSPLS
;
A
#
# COMPACT_ATOMS: atom_id res chain seq x y z
N MET A 1 17.72 16.46 5.37
CA MET A 1 18.79 15.56 4.90
C MET A 1 18.39 15.00 3.52
N LYS A 2 18.96 15.48 2.42
CA LYS A 2 18.66 14.99 1.05
C LYS A 2 19.48 13.71 0.80
N ILE A 3 18.92 12.55 1.10
CA ILE A 3 19.52 11.28 0.70
C ILE A 3 19.22 11.11 -0.79
N ARG A 4 20.21 11.38 -1.67
CA ARG A 4 20.10 11.07 -3.10
C ARG A 4 20.40 9.58 -3.30
N ILE A 5 19.34 8.77 -3.35
CA ILE A 5 19.44 7.33 -3.62
C ILE A 5 19.67 7.08 -5.13
N ALA A 6 19.20 7.98 -5.99
CA ALA A 6 19.44 8.00 -7.44
C ALA A 6 19.67 9.45 -7.95
N HIS A 7 20.19 9.61 -9.17
CA HIS A 7 20.28 10.93 -9.82
C HIS A 7 18.85 11.51 -9.97
N PRO A 8 18.62 12.82 -9.73
CA PRO A 8 17.27 13.42 -9.70
C PRO A 8 16.42 13.19 -10.96
N VAL A 9 17.04 12.86 -12.09
CA VAL A 9 16.36 12.49 -13.33
C VAL A 9 15.51 11.21 -13.14
N TRP A 10 15.99 10.24 -12.37
CA TRP A 10 15.27 8.99 -12.13
C TRP A 10 14.00 9.18 -11.31
N ASP A 11 13.99 10.11 -10.36
CA ASP A 11 12.79 10.42 -9.57
C ASP A 11 11.67 10.95 -10.48
N TRP A 12 12.00 11.84 -11.41
CA TRP A 12 11.05 12.37 -12.39
C TRP A 12 10.60 11.30 -13.39
N VAL A 13 11.52 10.49 -13.90
CA VAL A 13 11.20 9.41 -14.84
C VAL A 13 10.28 8.38 -14.18
N LEU A 14 10.62 7.89 -12.99
CA LEU A 14 9.80 6.91 -12.27
C LEU A 14 8.43 7.49 -11.89
N SER A 15 8.38 8.75 -11.48
CA SER A 15 7.11 9.43 -11.19
C SER A 15 6.24 9.59 -12.43
N ALA A 16 6.82 9.98 -13.57
CA ALA A 16 6.10 10.09 -14.83
C ALA A 16 5.60 8.74 -15.33
N VAL A 17 6.44 7.70 -15.28
CA VAL A 17 6.07 6.32 -15.63
C VAL A 17 4.94 5.83 -14.73
N PHE A 18 4.98 6.12 -13.43
CA PHE A 18 3.90 5.75 -12.52
C PHE A 18 2.61 6.53 -12.79
N LEU A 19 2.69 7.86 -12.90
CA LEU A 19 1.53 8.74 -13.10
C LEU A 19 0.84 8.54 -14.45
N ILE A 20 1.54 8.06 -15.47
CA ILE A 20 0.96 7.77 -16.78
C ILE A 20 0.60 6.29 -16.89
N GLY A 21 1.54 5.41 -16.52
CA GLY A 21 1.41 3.96 -16.66
C GLY A 21 0.33 3.37 -15.77
N PHE A 22 0.21 3.84 -14.52
CA PHE A 22 -0.82 3.33 -13.61
C PHE A 22 -2.24 3.67 -14.09
N PRO A 23 -2.62 4.93 -14.40
CA PRO A 23 -3.94 5.23 -14.97
C PRO A 23 -4.18 4.55 -16.32
N ALA A 24 -3.17 4.49 -17.20
CA ALA A 24 -3.32 3.78 -18.47
C ALA A 24 -3.63 2.29 -18.26
N ALA A 25 -2.92 1.62 -17.35
CA ALA A 25 -3.20 0.23 -17.00
C ALA A 25 -4.60 0.05 -16.41
N VAL A 26 -5.04 0.97 -15.55
CA VAL A 26 -6.41 0.97 -14.99
C VAL A 26 -7.44 1.10 -16.11
N LEU A 27 -7.31 2.09 -16.98
CA LEU A 27 -8.26 2.34 -18.08
C LEU A 27 -8.30 1.18 -19.07
N LEU A 28 -7.16 0.60 -19.42
CA LEU A 28 -7.10 -0.57 -20.30
C LEU A 28 -7.76 -1.79 -19.64
N SER A 29 -7.51 -2.02 -18.34
CA SER A 29 -8.07 -3.15 -17.60
C SER A 29 -9.61 -3.14 -17.55
N LEU A 30 -10.21 -1.95 -17.49
CA LEU A 30 -11.67 -1.78 -17.42
C LEU A 30 -12.37 -1.88 -18.79
N ASN A 31 -11.62 -1.76 -19.89
CA ASN A 31 -12.19 -1.69 -21.23
C ASN A 31 -11.87 -2.91 -22.11
N TYR A 32 -10.66 -3.48 -22.00
CA TYR A 32 -10.12 -4.30 -23.08
C TYR A 32 -10.41 -5.81 -23.04
N PRO A 33 -10.65 -6.48 -21.89
CA PRO A 33 -11.14 -7.84 -21.95
C PRO A 33 -12.66 -7.84 -22.18
N ASN A 34 -13.09 -8.49 -23.27
CA ASN A 34 -14.48 -8.73 -23.57
C ASN A 34 -15.18 -9.40 -22.37
N VAL A 35 -16.46 -9.08 -22.17
CA VAL A 35 -17.23 -9.62 -21.04
C VAL A 35 -17.28 -11.14 -21.15
N ILE A 36 -16.79 -11.84 -20.12
CA ILE A 36 -16.96 -13.29 -20.02
C ILE A 36 -18.41 -13.51 -19.61
N LEU A 37 -19.19 -14.19 -20.46
CA LEU A 37 -20.65 -14.34 -20.33
C LEU A 37 -21.10 -14.86 -18.95
N GLN A 38 -20.25 -15.63 -18.26
CA GLN A 38 -20.56 -16.20 -16.93
C GLN A 38 -20.36 -15.24 -15.74
N GLN A 39 -19.47 -14.25 -15.83
CA GLN A 39 -19.16 -13.34 -14.70
C GLN A 39 -19.57 -11.88 -14.95
N GLY A 40 -20.08 -11.54 -16.14
CA GLY A 40 -20.48 -10.18 -16.48
C GLY A 40 -19.30 -9.20 -16.41
N THR A 41 -19.58 -7.92 -16.21
CA THR A 41 -18.55 -6.86 -16.12
C THR A 41 -17.71 -6.93 -14.85
N ALA A 42 -18.16 -7.70 -13.86
CA ALA A 42 -17.51 -7.87 -12.56
C ALA A 42 -16.08 -8.40 -12.67
N HIS A 43 -15.79 -9.22 -13.70
CA HIS A 43 -14.46 -9.81 -13.89
C HIS A 43 -13.39 -8.73 -14.13
N ARG A 44 -13.75 -7.61 -14.77
CA ARG A 44 -12.80 -6.58 -15.19
C ARG A 44 -12.11 -5.89 -14.02
N ILE A 45 -12.80 -5.81 -12.88
CA ILE A 45 -12.24 -5.21 -11.67
C ILE A 45 -11.08 -6.03 -11.11
N PHE A 46 -10.99 -7.34 -11.37
CA PHE A 46 -9.87 -8.16 -10.87
C PHE A 46 -8.53 -7.71 -11.44
N TYR A 47 -8.50 -7.28 -12.69
CA TYR A 47 -7.28 -6.78 -13.34
C TYR A 47 -6.75 -5.49 -12.71
N PHE A 48 -7.59 -4.77 -11.97
CA PHE A 48 -7.18 -3.64 -11.14
C PHE A 48 -6.95 -4.05 -9.68
N HIS A 49 -7.93 -4.71 -9.08
CA HIS A 49 -7.97 -5.05 -7.67
C HIS A 49 -6.82 -5.95 -7.25
N VAL A 50 -6.52 -7.00 -8.04
CA VAL A 50 -5.51 -8.01 -7.67
C VAL A 50 -4.10 -7.42 -7.66
N PRO A 51 -3.63 -6.70 -8.70
CA PRO A 51 -2.33 -6.03 -8.65
C PRO A 51 -2.23 -5.03 -7.48
N VAL A 52 -3.30 -4.28 -7.22
CA VAL A 52 -3.33 -3.32 -6.09
C VAL A 52 -3.22 -4.05 -4.75
N ALA A 53 -3.88 -5.21 -4.60
CA ALA A 53 -3.78 -6.05 -3.41
C ALA A 53 -2.37 -6.62 -3.21
N TRP A 54 -1.69 -7.05 -4.27
CA TRP A 54 -0.31 -7.53 -4.17
C TRP A 54 0.65 -6.47 -3.65
N VAL A 55 0.53 -5.23 -4.10
CA VAL A 55 1.37 -4.12 -3.59
C VAL A 55 1.12 -3.88 -2.10
N ALA A 56 -0.15 -3.89 -1.67
CA ALA A 56 -0.51 -3.74 -0.26
C ALA A 56 0.02 -4.89 0.62
N LEU A 57 0.12 -6.12 0.08
CA LEU A 57 0.63 -7.30 0.78
C LEU A 57 2.17 -7.33 0.84
N TYR A 58 2.85 -6.95 -0.24
CA TYR A 58 4.32 -6.99 -0.30
C TYR A 58 4.99 -5.82 0.42
N GLY A 59 4.35 -4.66 0.49
CA GLY A 59 4.91 -3.47 1.15
C GLY A 59 5.33 -3.71 2.61
N PRO A 60 4.49 -4.30 3.49
CA PRO A 60 4.86 -4.64 4.85
C PRO A 60 6.01 -5.65 4.94
N ILE A 61 6.10 -6.60 4.00
CA ILE A 61 7.19 -7.59 3.95
C ILE A 61 8.51 -6.88 3.65
N PHE A 62 8.54 -5.98 2.65
CA PHE A 62 9.72 -5.17 2.37
C PHE A 62 10.05 -4.24 3.53
N SER A 63 9.04 -3.64 4.16
CA SER A 63 9.24 -2.80 5.35
C SER A 63 9.91 -3.57 6.49
N LEU A 64 9.48 -4.81 6.74
CA LEU A 64 10.09 -5.69 7.73
C LEU A 64 11.57 -5.95 7.40
N VAL A 65 11.89 -6.29 6.15
CA VAL A 65 13.27 -6.53 5.70
C VAL A 65 14.13 -5.28 5.94
N PHE A 66 13.65 -4.10 5.54
CA PHE A 66 14.38 -2.85 5.74
C PHE A 66 14.51 -2.47 7.22
N ALA A 67 13.50 -2.72 8.05
CA ALA A 67 13.56 -2.50 9.49
C ALA A 67 14.61 -3.41 10.15
N VAL A 68 14.68 -4.70 9.76
CA VAL A 68 15.72 -5.63 10.24
C VAL A 68 17.11 -5.16 9.81
N LEU A 69 17.27 -4.73 8.55
CA LEU A 69 18.54 -4.18 8.06
C LEU A 69 18.94 -2.89 8.81
N TYR A 70 17.98 -2.04 9.17
CA TYR A 70 18.22 -0.88 10.02
C TYR A 70 18.73 -1.29 11.41
N LEU A 71 18.15 -2.33 12.03
CA LEU A 71 18.59 -2.80 13.34
C LEU A 71 20.02 -3.35 13.32
N ILE A 72 20.41 -4.04 12.24
CA ILE A 72 21.74 -4.62 12.07
C ILE A 72 22.78 -3.53 11.71
N ARG A 73 22.48 -2.70 10.71
CA ARG A 73 23.47 -1.77 10.13
C ARG A 73 23.44 -0.38 10.75
N LYS A 74 22.36 0.00 11.43
CA LYS A 74 22.14 1.32 12.04
C LYS A 74 22.23 2.51 11.07
N GLU A 75 22.09 2.27 9.77
CA GLU A 75 22.10 3.34 8.76
C GLU A 75 20.68 3.90 8.54
N SER A 76 20.52 5.22 8.61
CA SER A 76 19.22 5.91 8.48
C SER A 76 18.48 5.65 7.16
N LYS A 77 19.21 5.27 6.09
CA LYS A 77 18.63 4.91 4.79
C LYS A 77 17.65 3.73 4.88
N TRP A 78 17.93 2.74 5.73
CA TRP A 78 17.11 1.55 5.86
C TRP A 78 15.81 1.85 6.60
N ASP A 79 15.85 2.71 7.62
CA ASP A 79 14.64 3.20 8.28
C ASP A 79 13.76 4.02 7.33
N LEU A 80 14.36 4.88 6.49
CA LEU A 80 13.62 5.64 5.48
C LEU A 80 12.96 4.73 4.44
N LEU A 81 13.63 3.66 4.00
CA LEU A 81 13.07 2.68 3.07
C LEU A 81 11.92 1.88 3.71
N SER A 82 12.05 1.47 4.98
CA SER A 82 10.97 0.83 5.74
C SER A 82 9.74 1.73 5.84
N PHE A 83 9.96 2.99 6.20
CA PHE A 83 8.90 3.99 6.26
C PHE A 83 8.17 4.16 4.92
N SER A 84 8.95 4.33 3.84
CA SER A 84 8.41 4.54 2.48
C SER A 84 7.62 3.32 2.00
N ALA A 85 8.12 2.10 2.27
CA ALA A 85 7.43 0.86 1.91
C ALA A 85 6.06 0.75 2.60
N ASN A 86 5.97 1.10 3.89
CA ASN A 86 4.69 1.11 4.60
C ASN A 86 3.75 2.23 4.13
N GLN A 87 4.27 3.37 3.66
CA GLN A 87 3.42 4.43 3.10
C GLN A 87 2.75 3.98 1.80
N ILE A 88 3.54 3.35 0.92
CA ILE A 88 3.03 2.76 -0.33
C ILE A 88 2.02 1.65 0.00
N ALA A 89 2.34 0.76 0.94
CA ALA A 89 1.43 -0.31 1.37
C ALA A 89 0.08 0.24 1.83
N LEU A 90 0.08 1.27 2.68
CA LEU A 90 -1.14 1.87 3.21
C LEU A 90 -1.99 2.50 2.09
N LEU A 91 -1.36 3.24 1.18
CA LEU A 91 -2.06 3.85 0.05
C LEU A 91 -2.78 2.79 -0.80
N PHE A 92 -2.08 1.71 -1.13
CA PHE A 92 -2.65 0.62 -1.91
C PHE A 92 -3.70 -0.16 -1.12
N ALA A 93 -3.51 -0.36 0.19
CA ALA A 93 -4.48 -1.02 1.04
C ALA A 93 -5.83 -0.27 1.10
N VAL A 94 -5.80 1.07 1.12
CA VAL A 94 -7.02 1.88 0.96
C VAL A 94 -7.70 1.55 -0.36
N GLY A 95 -6.95 1.49 -1.46
CA GLY A 95 -7.44 1.08 -2.77
C GLY A 95 -8.11 -0.30 -2.77
N VAL A 96 -7.53 -1.28 -2.07
CA VAL A 96 -8.10 -2.63 -1.92
C VAL A 96 -9.42 -2.61 -1.16
N ILE A 97 -9.53 -1.85 -0.06
CA ILE A 97 -10.77 -1.77 0.72
C ILE A 97 -11.93 -1.24 -0.15
N PHE A 98 -11.68 -0.21 -0.97
CA PHE A 98 -12.72 0.32 -1.85
C PHE A 98 -13.03 -0.62 -3.03
N SER A 99 -12.00 -1.05 -3.76
CA SER A 99 -12.18 -1.91 -4.94
C SER A 99 -12.72 -3.30 -4.59
N GLY A 100 -12.32 -3.84 -3.44
CA GLY A 100 -12.78 -5.14 -2.93
C GLY A 100 -14.27 -5.11 -2.58
N ARG A 101 -14.77 -4.02 -1.99
CA ARG A 101 -16.20 -3.85 -1.73
C ARG A 101 -17.03 -3.79 -3.00
N ILE A 102 -16.54 -3.08 -4.02
CA ILE A 102 -17.21 -2.99 -5.34
C ILE A 102 -17.29 -4.37 -5.98
N TRP A 103 -16.18 -5.12 -5.95
CA TRP A 103 -16.13 -6.48 -6.47
C TRP A 103 -17.07 -7.42 -5.71
N ALA A 104 -17.01 -7.42 -4.37
CA ALA A 104 -17.80 -8.30 -3.52
C ALA A 104 -19.31 -8.08 -3.71
N LEU A 105 -19.72 -6.81 -3.83
CA LEU A 105 -21.11 -6.46 -4.15
C LEU A 105 -21.54 -7.07 -5.50
N SER A 106 -20.69 -7.01 -6.51
CA SER A 106 -21.00 -7.53 -7.84
C SER A 106 -20.96 -9.06 -7.92
N ALA A 107 -20.12 -9.73 -7.13
CA ALA A 107 -19.95 -11.18 -7.17
C ALA A 107 -20.93 -11.93 -6.26
N TRP A 108 -21.21 -11.38 -5.07
CA TRP A 108 -21.96 -12.08 -4.01
C TRP A 108 -23.21 -11.30 -3.56
N GLY A 109 -23.48 -10.12 -4.11
CA GLY A 109 -24.60 -9.26 -3.71
C GLY A 109 -24.39 -8.54 -2.37
N VAL A 110 -23.30 -8.82 -1.65
CA VAL A 110 -22.98 -8.23 -0.35
C VAL A 110 -21.59 -7.59 -0.42
N PRO A 111 -21.43 -6.29 -0.09
CA PRO A 111 -20.16 -5.59 -0.25
C PRO A 111 -19.10 -6.02 0.77
N TRP A 112 -19.52 -6.66 1.86
CA TRP A 112 -18.60 -7.14 2.90
C TRP A 112 -19.18 -8.35 3.63
N ASP A 113 -18.59 -9.52 3.40
CA ASP A 113 -18.92 -10.73 4.15
C ASP A 113 -18.08 -10.81 5.43
N LYS A 114 -18.75 -10.93 6.58
CA LYS A 114 -18.08 -11.06 7.88
C LYS A 114 -17.46 -12.44 8.11
N THR A 115 -17.92 -13.43 7.36
CA THR A 115 -17.49 -14.82 7.48
C THR A 115 -16.31 -15.16 6.56
N ASP A 116 -16.02 -14.33 5.55
CA ASP A 116 -14.89 -14.53 4.65
C ASP A 116 -13.57 -14.15 5.34
N ALA A 117 -12.74 -15.17 5.63
CA ALA A 117 -11.44 -15.02 6.25
C ALA A 117 -10.47 -14.11 5.46
N ARG A 118 -10.63 -13.99 4.14
CA ARG A 118 -9.79 -13.11 3.30
C ARG A 118 -10.08 -11.63 3.57
N LEU A 119 -11.35 -11.27 3.71
CA LEU A 119 -11.77 -9.89 4.02
C LEU A 119 -11.32 -9.50 5.42
N GLN A 120 -11.47 -10.42 6.39
CA GLN A 120 -11.07 -10.17 7.78
C GLN A 120 -9.55 -10.06 7.92
N SER A 121 -8.78 -10.97 7.33
CA SER A 121 -7.31 -10.90 7.37
C SER A 121 -6.77 -9.64 6.69
N PHE A 122 -7.36 -9.21 5.57
CA PHE A 122 -6.96 -7.96 4.94
C PHE A 122 -7.28 -6.73 5.81
N THR A 123 -8.41 -6.75 6.54
CA THR A 123 -8.75 -5.68 7.50
C THR A 123 -7.74 -5.59 8.63
N VAL A 124 -7.31 -6.74 9.16
CA VAL A 124 -6.25 -6.79 10.18
C VAL A 124 -4.96 -6.19 9.63
N LEU A 125 -4.58 -6.50 8.39
CA LEU A 125 -3.43 -5.88 7.72
C LEU A 125 -3.59 -4.37 7.55
N PHE A 126 -4.78 -3.89 7.17
CA PHE A 126 -5.04 -2.47 7.02
C PHE A 126 -4.92 -1.72 8.35
N ILE A 127 -5.49 -2.28 9.42
CA ILE A 127 -5.40 -1.71 10.78
C ILE A 127 -3.95 -1.75 11.28
N SER A 128 -3.21 -2.83 11.03
CA SER A 128 -1.80 -2.92 11.45
C SER A 128 -0.90 -1.90 10.74
N LEU A 129 -1.17 -1.60 9.47
CA LEU A 129 -0.53 -0.51 8.73
C LEU A 129 -0.81 0.86 9.37
N ILE A 130 -2.06 1.14 9.75
CA ILE A 130 -2.40 2.39 10.46
C ILE A 130 -1.68 2.43 11.82
N ALA A 131 -1.72 1.33 12.56
CA ALA A 131 -1.08 1.23 13.87
C ALA A 131 0.42 1.54 13.79
N TYR A 132 1.13 1.04 12.76
CA TYR A 132 2.53 1.38 12.51
C TYR A 132 2.78 2.90 12.48
N PHE A 133 1.97 3.66 11.74
CA PHE A 133 2.12 5.12 11.66
C PHE A 133 1.81 5.82 12.97
N VAL A 134 0.75 5.40 13.66
CA VAL A 134 0.38 5.92 14.98
C VAL A 134 1.53 5.70 15.97
N PHE A 135 2.07 4.48 16.07
CA PHE A 135 3.19 4.19 16.95
C PHE A 135 4.44 5.01 16.61
N ARG A 136 4.74 5.16 15.31
CA ARG A 136 5.91 5.93 14.88
C ARG A 136 5.79 7.41 15.27
N ILE A 137 4.60 8.01 15.15
CA ILE A 137 4.32 9.38 15.58
C ILE A 137 4.53 9.50 17.10
N LEU A 138 3.90 8.62 17.88
CA LEU A 138 3.99 8.63 19.34
C LEU A 138 5.43 8.52 19.86
N ILE A 139 6.25 7.64 19.26
CA ILE A 139 7.66 7.47 19.64
C ILE A 139 8.49 8.70 19.25
N THR A 140 8.23 9.29 18.09
CA THR A 140 8.96 10.48 17.61
C THR A 140 8.67 11.68 18.51
N ASP A 141 7.41 11.88 18.90
CA ASP A 141 7.01 12.96 19.79
C ASP A 141 7.53 12.76 21.22
N ALA A 142 7.47 11.54 21.75
CA ALA A 142 8.07 11.21 23.05
C ALA A 142 9.58 11.49 23.07
N SER A 143 10.26 11.15 21.98
CA SER A 143 11.69 11.43 21.81
C SER A 143 11.97 12.94 21.79
N LYS A 144 11.22 13.72 20.99
CA LYS A 144 11.35 15.19 20.96
C LYS A 144 11.15 15.83 22.34
N LYS A 145 10.12 15.41 23.09
CA LYS A 145 9.83 15.94 24.44
C LYS A 145 10.97 15.64 25.42
N LYS A 146 11.58 14.45 25.35
CA LYS A 146 12.73 14.08 26.19
C LYS A 146 13.96 14.97 25.95
N TYR A 147 14.18 15.42 24.72
CA TYR A 147 15.32 16.27 24.34
C TYR A 147 15.03 17.78 24.47
N SER A 148 13.78 18.18 24.76
CA SER A 148 13.39 19.57 25.04
C SER A 148 12.86 19.75 26.47
N PRO A 149 13.66 19.48 27.52
CA PRO A 149 13.22 19.66 28.91
C PRO A 149 13.09 21.13 29.36
N LEU A 150 13.32 22.12 28.49
CA LEU A 150 13.30 23.55 28.82
C LEU A 150 12.41 24.33 27.85
N SER A 151 11.11 24.38 28.15
CA SER A 151 10.18 25.44 27.72
C SER A 151 9.09 25.60 28.77
#